data_AF-A0A2N9HU20-F1
#
_entry.id   AF-A0A2N9HU20-F1
#
_cell.length_a   1.000
_cell.length_b   1.000
_cell.length_c   1.000
_cell.angle_alpha   90.00
_cell.angle_beta   90.00
_cell.angle_gamma   90.00
#
_symmetry.space_group_name_H-M   'P 1'
#
loop_
_entity.id
_entity.type
_entity.pdbx_description
1 polymer ?
#
loop_
_entity_poly.entity_id
_entity_poly.type
_entity_poly.pdbx_seq_one_letter_code
_entity_poly.pdbx_strand_id
1 'polypeptide(L)'
;MGSSPASTELREEIRHMVAGKKGVGKSGKPLHYKGSTFHRIIRSFMIQAGVLTLGDGRGGESVYGEKFADKNVKISYILDQVRH
;
A
#
# COMPACT_ATOMS: atom_id res chain seq x y z
N MET A 1 24.62 6.28 -7.14
CA MET A 1 23.51 5.98 -6.19
C MET A 1 22.30 5.56 -7.01
N GLY A 2 22.13 4.25 -7.27
CA GLY A 2 20.97 3.73 -8.01
C GLY A 2 19.94 3.21 -7.02
N SER A 3 18.70 3.69 -7.10
CA SER A 3 17.58 3.12 -6.34
C SER A 3 17.37 1.66 -6.75
N SER A 4 17.25 0.75 -5.78
CA SER A 4 16.97 -0.66 -6.05
C SER A 4 15.69 -0.80 -6.87
N PRO A 5 15.61 -1.70 -7.89
CA PRO A 5 14.43 -1.90 -8.73
C PRO A 5 13.14 -2.09 -7.92
N ALA A 6 13.25 -2.73 -6.76
CA ALA A 6 12.18 -2.93 -5.78
C ALA A 6 11.57 -1.63 -5.25
N SER A 7 12.42 -0.66 -4.93
CA SER A 7 11.99 0.65 -4.41
C SER A 7 11.27 1.46 -5.49
N THR A 8 11.65 1.26 -6.75
CA THR A 8 10.99 1.89 -7.89
C THR A 8 9.61 1.29 -8.11
N GLU A 9 9.47 -0.04 -8.12
CA GLU A 9 8.18 -0.74 -8.27
C GLU A 9 7.17 -0.35 -7.17
N LEU A 10 7.59 -0.37 -5.90
CA LEU A 10 6.74 0.05 -4.77
C LEU A 10 6.34 1.54 -4.87
N ARG A 11 7.26 2.40 -5.29
CA ARG A 11 6.99 3.83 -5.47
C ARG A 11 5.98 4.08 -6.58
N GLU A 12 6.09 3.37 -7.69
CA GLU A 12 5.15 3.46 -8.79
C GLU A 12 3.78 2.88 -8.42
N GLU A 13 3.73 1.76 -7.70
CA GLU A 13 2.48 1.21 -7.13
C GLU A 13 1.73 2.29 -6.33
N ILE A 14 2.40 2.91 -5.36
CA ILE A 14 1.81 3.96 -4.52
C ILE A 14 1.32 5.14 -5.37
N ARG A 15 2.11 5.58 -6.37
CA ARG A 15 1.70 6.68 -7.26
C ARG A 15 0.41 6.37 -8.01
N HIS A 16 0.29 5.16 -8.56
CA HIS A 16 -0.91 4.75 -9.28
C HIS A 16 -2.12 4.63 -8.35
N MET A 17 -1.92 4.05 -7.16
CA MET A 17 -2.98 3.88 -6.16
C MET A 17 -3.45 5.19 -5.55
N VAL A 18 -2.59 6.22 -5.46
CA VAL A 18 -3.00 7.59 -5.07
C VAL A 18 -3.74 8.29 -6.21
N ALA A 19 -3.31 8.09 -7.46
CA ALA A 19 -3.92 8.75 -8.61
C ALA A 19 -5.28 8.13 -9.01
N GLY A 20 -5.51 6.85 -8.70
CA GLY A 20 -6.72 6.12 -9.06
C GLY A 20 -6.92 5.91 -10.56
N LYS A 21 -5.87 6.09 -11.37
CA LYS A 21 -5.96 6.08 -12.85
C LYS A 21 -5.97 4.69 -13.46
N LYS A 22 -5.75 3.64 -12.67
CA LYS A 22 -5.70 2.24 -13.14
C LYS A 22 -7.08 1.57 -13.21
N GLY A 23 -8.15 2.30 -12.87
CA GLY A 23 -9.52 1.82 -13.02
C GLY A 23 -9.88 0.77 -11.97
N VAL A 24 -10.52 -0.30 -12.41
CA VAL A 24 -11.05 -1.37 -11.57
C VAL A 24 -10.17 -2.61 -11.72
N GLY A 25 -9.78 -3.20 -10.60
CA GLY A 25 -8.99 -4.43 -10.56
C GLY A 25 -9.83 -5.67 -10.88
N LYS A 26 -9.18 -6.84 -10.95
CA LYS A 26 -9.82 -8.15 -11.15
C LYS A 26 -10.84 -8.47 -10.07
N SER A 27 -10.64 -7.94 -8.87
CA SER A 27 -11.58 -8.03 -7.76
C SER A 27 -12.88 -7.22 -7.95
N GLY A 28 -13.01 -6.46 -9.04
CA GLY A 28 -14.14 -5.56 -9.27
C GLY A 28 -14.10 -4.29 -8.42
N LYS A 29 -13.01 -4.06 -7.68
CA LYS A 29 -12.82 -2.87 -6.83
C LYS A 29 -11.90 -1.84 -7.48
N PRO A 30 -12.12 -0.53 -7.23
CA PRO A 30 -11.22 0.50 -7.71
C PRO A 30 -9.81 0.33 -7.17
N LEU A 31 -8.81 0.40 -8.04
CA LEU A 31 -7.38 0.44 -7.66
C LEU A 31 -7.01 1.86 -7.21
N HIS A 32 -7.54 2.26 -6.05
CA HIS A 32 -7.42 3.60 -5.52
C HIS A 32 -7.53 3.63 -3.99
N TYR A 33 -6.62 4.32 -3.30
CA TYR A 33 -6.69 4.48 -1.85
C TYR A 33 -7.87 5.35 -1.37
N LYS A 34 -8.46 6.19 -2.23
CA LYS A 34 -9.63 7.00 -1.84
C LYS A 34 -10.81 6.09 -1.47
N GLY A 35 -11.32 6.26 -0.25
CA GLY A 35 -12.39 5.42 0.29
C GLY A 35 -11.90 4.10 0.89
N SER A 36 -10.58 3.84 0.89
CA SER A 36 -10.01 2.73 1.67
C SER A 36 -10.15 2.99 3.16
N THR A 37 -10.44 1.95 3.94
CA THR A 37 -10.54 2.02 5.40
C THR A 37 -9.22 1.69 6.08
N PHE A 38 -9.07 2.15 7.33
CA PHE A 38 -8.00 1.70 8.22
C PHE A 38 -8.46 0.42 8.90
N HIS A 39 -7.87 -0.72 8.52
CA HIS A 39 -8.32 -2.04 8.98
C HIS A 39 -7.72 -2.41 10.32
N ARG A 40 -6.56 -1.85 10.64
CA ARG A 40 -5.87 -2.11 11.90
C ARG A 40 -5.21 -0.83 12.40
N ILE A 41 -5.59 -0.40 13.59
CA ILE A 41 -4.98 0.73 14.29
C ILE A 41 -4.43 0.20 15.60
N ILE A 42 -3.10 0.19 15.74
CA ILE A 42 -2.42 -0.13 17.00
C ILE A 42 -1.77 1.14 17.49
N ARG A 43 -2.30 1.67 18.60
CA ARG A 43 -1.80 2.91 19.22
C ARG A 43 -0.30 2.77 19.50
N SER A 44 0.44 3.84 19.19
CA SER A 44 1.89 3.94 19.38
C SER A 44 2.75 2.90 18.63
N PHE A 45 2.19 2.20 17.64
CA PHE A 45 2.93 1.23 16.84
C PHE A 45 2.74 1.44 15.34
N MET A 46 1.54 1.14 14.82
CA MET A 46 1.28 1.24 13.39
C MET A 46 -0.20 1.39 13.04
N ILE A 47 -0.42 1.89 11.83
CA ILE A 47 -1.73 1.86 11.16
C ILE A 47 -1.56 1.04 9.88
N GLN A 48 -2.49 0.11 9.63
CA GLN A 48 -2.58 -0.64 8.39
C GLN A 48 -3.81 -0.19 7.61
N ALA A 49 -3.59 0.23 6.36
CA ALA A 49 -4.62 0.69 5.43
C ALA A 49 -4.41 0.04 4.06
N GLY A 50 -5.43 0.13 3.20
CA GLY A 50 -5.31 -0.28 1.80
C GLY A 50 -6.65 -0.65 1.20
N VAL A 51 -6.63 -0.88 -0.11
CA VAL A 51 -7.79 -1.37 -0.86
C VAL A 51 -7.97 -2.85 -0.53
N LEU A 52 -8.98 -3.20 0.27
CA LEU A 52 -9.26 -4.61 0.54
C LEU A 52 -10.18 -5.18 -0.51
N THR A 53 -9.76 -6.31 -1.06
CA THR A 53 -10.61 -7.17 -1.87
C THR A 53 -11.61 -7.92 -1.01
N LEU A 54 -11.27 -8.31 0.22
CA LEU A 54 -12.12 -9.18 1.07
C LEU A 54 -12.78 -8.49 2.27
N GLY A 55 -12.45 -7.24 2.58
CA GLY A 55 -13.16 -6.41 3.58
C GLY A 55 -12.88 -6.73 5.05
N ASP A 56 -12.05 -7.73 5.35
CA ASP A 56 -11.74 -8.24 6.70
C ASP A 56 -10.26 -8.07 7.10
N GLY A 57 -9.57 -7.14 6.45
CA GLY A 57 -8.12 -6.95 6.57
C GLY A 57 -7.29 -7.88 5.70
N ARG A 58 -7.89 -8.86 5.00
CA ARG A 58 -7.19 -9.77 4.08
C ARG A 58 -7.37 -9.37 2.62
N GLY A 59 -6.43 -9.84 1.80
CA GLY A 59 -6.39 -9.56 0.36
C GLY A 59 -5.72 -8.22 0.05
N GLY A 60 -6.23 -7.56 -0.99
CA GLY A 60 -5.57 -6.43 -1.64
C GLY A 60 -5.11 -6.81 -3.04
N GLU A 61 -5.16 -5.83 -3.92
CA GLU A 61 -4.76 -6.00 -5.32
C GLU A 61 -3.78 -4.89 -5.67
N SER A 62 -2.68 -5.27 -6.27
CA SER A 62 -1.68 -4.35 -6.81
C SER A 62 -2.08 -3.91 -8.20
N VAL A 63 -1.62 -2.72 -8.63
CA VAL A 63 -1.81 -2.27 -10.01
C VAL A 63 -1.08 -3.13 -11.05
N TYR A 64 -0.22 -4.05 -10.59
CA TYR A 64 0.49 -5.04 -11.39
C TYR A 64 -0.14 -6.44 -11.33
N GLY A 65 -1.17 -6.66 -10.51
CA GLY A 65 -1.84 -7.96 -10.33
C GLY A 65 -1.98 -8.36 -8.85
N GLU A 66 -2.01 -9.66 -8.58
CA GLU A 66 -2.37 -10.17 -7.25
C GLU A 66 -1.26 -9.93 -6.20
N LYS A 67 0.01 -10.16 -6.58
CA LYS A 67 1.19 -9.95 -5.73
C LYS A 67 2.39 -9.61 -6.61
N PHE A 68 3.33 -8.84 -6.08
CA PHE A 68 4.67 -8.69 -6.64
C PHE A 68 5.72 -9.20 -5.64
N ALA A 69 6.89 -9.57 -6.15
CA ALA A 69 7.92 -10.23 -5.35
C ALA A 69 8.43 -9.33 -4.23
N ASP A 70 8.50 -9.89 -3.00
CA ASP A 70 9.18 -9.25 -1.88
C ASP A 70 10.67 -9.14 -2.20
N LYS A 71 11.11 -7.92 -2.45
CA LYS A 71 12.52 -7.59 -2.59
C LYS A 71 12.90 -6.78 -1.36
N ASN A 72 13.96 -7.18 -0.66
CA ASN A 72 14.44 -6.53 0.55
C ASN A 72 14.69 -5.02 0.30
N VAL A 73 13.75 -4.17 0.72
CA VAL A 73 13.92 -2.72 0.69
C VAL A 73 14.51 -2.29 2.03
N LYS A 74 15.74 -1.76 2.03
CA LYS A 74 16.28 -1.08 3.20
C LYS A 74 15.59 0.28 3.33
N ILE A 75 14.53 0.35 4.13
CA ILE A 75 13.84 1.59 4.51
C ILE A 75 14.13 1.84 5.98
N SER A 76 14.69 3.00 6.31
CA SER A 76 14.81 3.44 7.69
C SER A 76 13.49 4.09 8.11
N TYR A 77 12.87 3.60 9.17
CA TYR A 77 11.63 4.17 9.72
C TYR A 77 12.00 5.14 10.86
N ILE A 78 11.59 6.40 10.75
CA ILE A 78 11.64 7.36 11.86
C ILE A 78 10.29 7.29 12.57
N LEU A 79 10.27 6.74 13.79
CA LEU A 79 9.10 6.85 14.67
C LEU A 79 9.14 8.23 15.32
N ASP A 80 8.53 9.22 14.68
CA ASP A 80 8.29 10.50 15.34
C ASP A 80 7.08 10.34 16.26
N GLN A 81 7.35 10.21 17.57
CA GLN A 81 6.30 10.17 18.58
C GLN A 81 5.78 11.59 18.71
N VAL A 82 4.65 11.90 18.06
CA VAL A 82 3.91 13.14 18.29
C VAL A 82 3.51 13.15 19.77
N ARG A 83 4.29 13.85 20.60
CA ARG A 83 3.94 14.16 21.98
C ARG A 83 2.79 15.16 21.93
N HIS A 84 1.63 14.76 22.46
CA HIS A 84 0.59 15.69 22.87
C HIS A 84 1.03 16.42 24.15
#